data_AF-A0A933VGE7-F1
#
_entry.id   AF-A0A933VGE7-F1
#
_cell.length_a   1.000
_cell.length_b   1.000
_cell.length_c   1.000
_cell.angle_alpha   90.00
_cell.angle_beta   90.00
_cell.angle_gamma   90.00
#
_symmetry.space_group_name_H-M   'P 1'
#
loop_
_entity.id
_entity.type
_entity.pdbx_description
1 polymer ?
#
loop_
_entity_poly.entity_id
_entity_poly.type
_entity_poly.pdbx_seq_one_letter_code
_entity_poly.pdbx_strand_id
1 'polypeptide(L)' 'MLYCEYFPIELNRASKEQLLRIPGIGPTSVNCILQMRRMSQFNSIEQLARIGADEKRAAPFVLLNGKAPIRQLALL' A
#
# COMPACT_ATOMS: atom_id res chain seq x y z
N MET A 1 7.30 26.36 3.34
CA MET A 1 6.54 25.67 4.39
C MET A 1 5.68 24.62 3.70
N LEU A 2 6.17 23.39 3.55
CA LEU A 2 5.51 22.33 2.77
C LEU A 2 4.93 21.30 3.75
N TYR A 3 3.61 21.33 3.93
CA TYR A 3 2.90 20.35 4.73
C TYR A 3 2.89 18.99 4.01
N CYS A 4 3.31 17.94 4.71
CA CYS A 4 3.34 16.58 4.16
C CYS A 4 1.94 15.93 4.16
N GLU A 5 1.03 16.42 3.33
CA GLU A 5 -0.28 15.80 3.06
C GLU A 5 -0.15 14.59 2.13
N TYR A 6 0.70 13.63 2.51
CA TYR A 6 1.02 12.46 1.68
C TYR A 6 0.40 11.15 2.15
N PHE A 7 -0.45 11.14 3.19
CA PHE A 7 -1.12 9.93 3.65
C PHE A 7 -2.61 10.18 3.94
N PRO A 8 -3.49 9.17 3.74
CA PRO A 8 -3.19 7.84 3.21
C PRO A 8 -3.02 7.83 1.67
N ILE A 9 -2.10 7.02 1.17
CA ILE A 9 -1.78 6.88 -0.26
C ILE A 9 -2.70 5.85 -0.89
N GLU A 10 -3.48 6.25 -1.90
CA GLU A 10 -4.22 5.30 -2.73
C GLU A 10 -3.25 4.35 -3.43
N LEU A 11 -3.28 3.07 -3.04
CA LEU A 11 -2.77 1.99 -3.87
C LEU A 11 -3.60 1.94 -5.17
N ASN A 12 -3.36 1.03 -6.10
CA ASN A 12 -3.94 1.10 -7.47
C ASN A 12 -3.58 2.33 -8.33
N ARG A 13 -3.48 3.56 -7.78
CA ARG A 13 -3.26 4.83 -8.51
C ARG A 13 -1.93 5.54 -8.23
N ALA A 14 -1.36 5.45 -7.03
CA ALA A 14 -0.16 6.21 -6.66
C ALA A 14 1.07 5.91 -7.52
N SER A 15 1.91 6.93 -7.74
CA SER A 15 3.17 6.83 -8.48
C SER A 15 4.23 6.02 -7.74
N LYS A 16 5.33 5.68 -8.43
CA LYS A 16 6.47 4.98 -7.84
C LYS A 16 7.08 5.75 -6.66
N GLU A 17 7.19 7.07 -6.79
CA GLU A 17 7.79 7.98 -5.80
C GLU A 17 6.89 8.13 -4.57
N GLN A 18 5.57 8.08 -4.76
CA GLN A 18 4.59 8.05 -3.66
C GLN A 18 4.66 6.69 -2.93
N LEU A 19 4.68 5.58 -3.67
CA LEU A 19 4.75 4.24 -3.09
C LEU A 19 6.00 4.00 -2.25
N LEU A 20 7.16 4.53 -2.67
CA LEU A 20 8.42 4.47 -1.92
C LEU A 20 8.41 5.25 -0.60
N ARG A 21 7.40 6.08 -0.34
CA ARG A 21 7.24 6.80 0.94
C ARG A 21 6.45 5.98 1.97
N ILE A 22 5.78 4.90 1.58
CA ILE A 22 4.93 4.10 2.47
C ILE A 22 5.82 3.23 3.37
N PRO A 23 5.76 3.38 4.70
CA PRO A 23 6.48 2.50 5.62
C PRO A 23 6.11 1.04 5.39
N GLY A 24 7.10 0.17 5.21
CA GLY A 24 6.89 -1.25 4.92
C GLY A 24 6.86 -1.63 3.44
N ILE A 25 6.87 -0.67 2.50
CA ILE A 25 6.91 -0.97 1.05
C ILE A 25 8.28 -0.59 0.47
N GLY A 26 9.11 -1.60 0.17
CA GLY A 26 10.42 -1.43 -0.46
C GLY A 26 10.39 -1.41 -2.00
N PRO A 27 11.50 -1.04 -2.67
CA PRO A 27 11.57 -0.91 -4.14
C PRO A 27 11.11 -2.15 -4.91
N THR A 28 11.43 -3.35 -4.42
CA THR A 28 10.97 -4.64 -4.99
C THR A 28 9.45 -4.72 -4.99
N SER A 29 8.82 -4.49 -3.83
CA SER A 29 7.37 -4.49 -3.68
C SER A 29 6.71 -3.37 -4.48
N VAL A 30 7.32 -2.19 -4.60
CA VAL A 30 6.83 -1.11 -5.49
C VAL A 30 6.78 -1.57 -6.95
N ASN A 31 7.83 -2.23 -7.45
CA ASN A 31 7.84 -2.76 -8.81
C ASN A 31 6.75 -3.85 -8.99
N CYS A 32 6.57 -4.74 -8.03
CA CYS A 32 5.49 -5.73 -8.03
C CYS A 32 4.10 -5.08 -8.02
N ILE A 33 3.87 -4.06 -7.19
CA ILE A 33 2.62 -3.28 -7.15
C ILE A 33 2.31 -2.67 -8.51
N LEU A 34 3.28 -1.99 -9.13
CA LEU A 34 3.12 -1.36 -10.45
C LEU A 34 2.84 -2.39 -11.55
N GLN A 35 3.46 -3.58 -11.48
CA GLN A 35 3.18 -4.67 -12.40
C GLN A 35 1.77 -5.24 -12.19
N MET A 36 1.40 -5.59 -10.96
CA MET A 36 0.13 -6.25 -10.63
C MET A 36 -1.08 -5.39 -10.96
N ARG A 37 -1.03 -4.07 -10.72
CA ARG A 37 -2.10 -3.12 -11.04
C ARG A 37 -2.56 -3.13 -12.49
N ARG A 38 -1.67 -3.53 -13.43
CA ARG A 38 -1.99 -3.68 -14.85
C ARG A 38 -2.83 -4.92 -15.15
N MET A 39 -2.86 -5.89 -14.23
CA MET A 39 -3.61 -7.15 -14.33
C MET A 39 -4.85 -7.16 -13.44
N SER A 40 -4.74 -6.66 -12.21
CA SER A 40 -5.83 -6.59 -11.24
C SER A 40 -5.57 -5.54 -10.15
N GLN A 41 -6.63 -5.01 -9.58
CA GLN A 41 -6.55 -4.06 -8.47
C GLN A 41 -6.32 -4.78 -7.14
N PHE A 42 -5.56 -4.13 -6.26
CA PHE A 42 -5.44 -4.51 -4.86
C PHE A 42 -6.75 -4.16 -4.14
N ASN A 43 -7.34 -5.15 -3.46
CA ASN A 43 -8.59 -5.04 -2.72
C ASN A 43 -8.46 -5.46 -1.25
N SER A 44 -7.33 -6.11 -0.87
CA SER A 44 -7.00 -6.41 0.52
C SER A 44 -5.51 -6.15 0.80
N ILE A 45 -5.16 -5.86 2.06
CA ILE A 45 -3.79 -5.48 2.42
C ILE A 45 -2.86 -6.70 2.51
N GLU A 46 -3.41 -7.87 2.78
CA GLU A 46 -2.75 -9.18 2.83
C GLU A 46 -2.13 -9.54 1.46
N GLN A 47 -2.63 -8.95 0.37
CA GLN A 47 -2.02 -9.07 -0.96
C GLN A 47 -0.61 -8.44 -1.02
N LEU A 48 -0.29 -7.47 -0.15
CA LEU A 48 1.04 -6.88 -0.03
C LEU A 48 2.06 -7.84 0.60
N ALA A 49 1.65 -8.63 1.60
CA ALA A 49 2.51 -9.64 2.22
C ALA A 49 3.01 -10.67 1.19
N ARG A 50 2.14 -11.04 0.23
CA ARG A 50 2.47 -11.96 -0.88
C ARG A 50 3.52 -11.44 -1.86
N ILE A 51 3.85 -10.15 -1.82
CA ILE A 51 4.89 -9.49 -2.63
C ILE A 51 6.02 -8.90 -1.76
N GLY A 52 6.18 -9.42 -0.54
CA GLY A 52 7.29 -9.07 0.36
C GLY A 52 7.23 -7.67 0.95
N ALA A 53 6.08 -7.00 0.93
CA ALA A 53 5.86 -5.78 1.69
C ALA A 53 5.32 -6.10 3.10
N ASP A 54 5.67 -5.29 4.09
CA ASP A 54 5.13 -5.38 5.44
C ASP A 54 3.74 -4.73 5.47
N GLU A 55 2.72 -5.58 5.40
CA GLU A 55 1.31 -5.18 5.32
C GLU A 55 0.86 -4.46 6.59
N LYS A 56 1.41 -4.83 7.76
CA LYS A 56 1.07 -4.25 9.06
C LYS A 56 1.61 -2.84 9.22
N ARG A 57 2.81 -2.57 8.71
CA ARG A 57 3.41 -1.23 8.67
C ARG A 57 2.80 -0.37 7.58
N ALA A 58 2.39 -0.94 6.46
CA ALA A 58 1.78 -0.19 5.36
C ALA A 58 0.31 0.19 5.61
N ALA A 59 -0.46 -0.66 6.31
CA ALA A 59 -1.91 -0.51 6.48
C ALA A 59 -2.40 0.89 6.93
N PRO A 60 -1.76 1.59 7.90
CA PRO A 60 -2.21 2.93 8.34
C PRO A 60 -2.03 4.03 7.28
N PHE A 61 -1.21 3.77 6.25
CA PHE A 61 -0.72 4.76 5.31
C PHE A 61 -1.30 4.57 3.90
N VAL A 62 -2.24 3.65 3.70
CA VAL A 62 -2.76 3.31 2.36
C VAL A 62 -4.28 3.26 2.29
N LEU A 63 -4.80 3.57 1.10
CA LEU A 63 -6.17 3.24 0.69
C LEU A 63 -6.14 2.18 -0.40
N LEU A 64 -7.20 1.39 -0.48
CA LEU A 64 -7.50 0.43 -1.53
C LEU A 64 -8.86 0.81 -2.12
N ASN A 65 -8.86 1.39 -3.33
CA ASN A 65 -10.06 1.88 -4.00
C ASN A 65 -10.89 2.85 -3.15
N GLY A 66 -10.21 3.81 -2.51
CA GLY A 66 -10.81 4.84 -1.65
C GLY A 66 -11.18 4.36 -0.23
N LYS A 67 -10.88 3.11 0.13
CA LYS A 67 -11.18 2.54 1.45
C LYS A 67 -9.90 2.26 2.22
N ALA A 68 -9.85 2.62 3.49
CA ALA A 68 -8.80 2.12 4.38
C ALA A 68 -8.90 0.59 4.46
N PRO A 69 -7.78 -0.16 4.44
CA PRO A 69 -7.82 -1.60 4.58
C PRO A 69 -8.39 -1.99 5.94
N ILE A 70 -9.29 -2.99 5.95
CA ILE A 70 -9.81 -3.55 7.20
C ILE A 70 -8.66 -4.28 7.88
N ARG A 71 -8.05 -3.65 8.89
CA ARG A 71 -7.15 -4.36 9.79
C ARG A 71 -8.00 -5.28 10.66
N GLN A 72 -8.17 -6.53 10.22
CA GLN A 72 -8.52 -7.59 11.14
C GLN A 72 -7.32 -7.77 12.07
N LEU A 73 -7.31 -6.99 13.15
CA LEU A 73 -6.56 -7.33 14.35
C LEU A 73 -6.90 -8.78 14.62
N ALA A 74 -5.89 -9.66 14.57
CA ALA A 74 -6.09 -11.05 14.93
C ALA A 74 -6.71 -11.04 16.33
N LEU A 75 -7.93 -11.58 16.43
CA LEU A 75 -8.55 -11.85 17.72
C LEU A 75 -7.62 -12.86 18.41
N LEU A 76 -6.92 -12.37 19.42
CA LEU A 76 -6.23 -13.19 20.42
C LEU A 76 -7.27 -13.82 21.34
#